data_AF-A0A496QRU1-F1
#
_entry.id   AF-A0A496QRU1-F1
#
_cell.length_a   1.000
_cell.length_b   1.000
_cell.length_c   1.000
_cell.angle_alpha   90.00
_cell.angle_beta   90.00
_cell.angle_gamma   90.00
#
_symmetry.space_group_name_H-M   'P 1'
#
loop_
_entity.id
_entity.type
_entity.pdbx_description
1 polymer ?
#
loop_
_entity_poly.entity_id
_entity_poly.type
_entity_poly.pdbx_seq_one_letter_code
_entity_poly.pdbx_strand_id
1 'polypeptide(L)'
;MKRTFLILSILILSVAFVAAQSVQYNFNSMGGWQSASGNWRVRDGRLCQLDTKERIAKINLRVPQSGTVQYEFNVRYEAGGFEDRMGGFGIHIFADSAHPGRSWGMGRSYLLWINYDEKATYGKPGFRAQVYRSHSHSKMEIIERLDVGLPTSVLTRENASVIVPAKIVVNGNTGEVKVYDPVDPTWVYKFNLDGAPGRGNYVALRTNSLSVSFDDFKVTQLR
;
A
#
# COMPACT_ATOMS: atom_id res chain seq x y z
N MET A 1 54.16 24.40 24.15
CA MET A 1 53.63 23.37 23.21
C MET A 1 52.59 22.52 23.93
N LYS A 2 51.29 22.89 23.93
CA LYS A 2 50.22 22.09 24.58
C LYS A 2 48.78 22.56 24.27
N ARG A 3 48.53 23.15 23.09
CA ARG A 3 47.19 23.68 22.75
C ARG A 3 46.69 23.37 21.33
N THR A 4 47.36 22.49 20.58
CA THR A 4 47.03 22.24 19.16
C THR A 4 46.41 20.87 18.88
N PHE A 5 46.10 20.08 19.90
CA PHE A 5 45.59 18.70 19.73
C PHE A 5 44.09 18.52 20.01
N LEU A 6 43.36 19.57 20.42
CA LEU A 6 41.93 19.44 20.78
C LEU A 6 40.95 19.72 19.63
N ILE A 7 41.42 20.26 18.50
CA ILE A 7 40.54 20.63 17.37
C ILE A 7 40.38 19.47 16.36
N LEU A 8 41.27 18.49 16.34
CA LEU A 8 41.20 17.37 15.39
C LEU A 8 40.30 16.21 15.87
N SER A 9 39.97 16.14 17.17
CA SER A 9 39.14 15.06 17.72
C SER A 9 37.64 15.30 17.60
N ILE A 10 37.20 16.51 17.22
CA ILE A 10 35.77 16.84 17.02
C ILE A 10 35.35 16.69 15.55
N LEU A 11 36.30 16.63 14.60
CA LEU A 11 35.99 16.54 13.17
C LEU A 11 35.80 15.09 12.65
N ILE A 12 36.07 14.08 13.46
CA ILE A 12 36.06 12.66 13.03
C ILE A 12 34.77 11.92 13.46
N LEU A 13 33.86 12.56 14.22
CA LEU A 13 32.67 11.91 14.77
C LEU A 13 31.32 12.39 14.19
N SER A 14 31.32 12.84 12.94
CA SER A 14 30.08 13.18 12.21
C SER A 14 30.01 12.53 10.84
N VAL A 15 30.44 11.27 10.73
CA VAL A 15 29.77 10.36 9.79
C VAL A 15 28.41 10.09 10.43
N ALA A 16 27.49 11.04 10.28
CA ALA A 16 26.10 10.77 10.54
C ALA A 16 25.74 9.62 9.60
N PHE A 17 25.67 8.41 10.15
CA PHE A 17 24.90 7.33 9.56
C PHE A 17 23.47 7.86 9.52
N VAL A 18 23.18 8.59 8.46
CA VAL A 18 21.82 8.89 8.12
C VAL A 18 21.29 7.46 7.88
N ALA A 19 20.39 6.96 8.72
CA ALA A 19 19.75 5.66 8.54
C ALA A 19 18.47 5.83 7.70
N ALA A 20 18.12 4.86 6.85
CA ALA A 20 16.83 4.89 6.15
C ALA A 20 15.71 5.01 7.19
N GLN A 21 14.86 6.04 7.06
CA GLN A 21 13.74 6.22 7.97
C GLN A 21 12.68 5.18 7.62
N SER A 22 12.45 4.23 8.54
CA SER A 22 11.43 3.20 8.36
C SER A 22 10.44 3.19 9.51
N VAL A 23 9.19 2.86 9.19
CA VAL A 23 8.13 2.57 10.15
C VAL A 23 7.66 1.15 9.88
N GLN A 24 7.52 0.32 10.92
CA GLN A 24 7.14 -1.09 10.82
C GLN A 24 6.03 -1.45 11.82
N TYR A 25 5.12 -2.32 11.40
CA TYR A 25 4.02 -2.87 12.20
C TYR A 25 3.89 -4.39 12.00
N ASN A 26 4.02 -5.15 13.09
CA ASN A 26 3.78 -6.61 13.14
C ASN A 26 2.49 -6.93 13.93
N PHE A 27 1.57 -5.96 13.95
CA PHE A 27 0.21 -6.01 14.53
C PHE A 27 -0.01 -6.83 15.83
N ASN A 28 0.77 -6.55 16.88
CA ASN A 28 0.37 -6.90 18.26
C ASN A 28 -0.80 -6.02 18.78
N SER A 29 -1.03 -4.87 18.13
CA SER A 29 -2.16 -3.98 18.33
C SER A 29 -2.39 -3.15 17.05
N MET A 30 -3.45 -2.35 17.01
CA MET A 30 -3.72 -1.43 15.89
C MET A 30 -2.62 -0.35 15.74
N GLY A 31 -1.87 -0.04 16.80
CA GLY A 31 -0.84 1.00 16.77
C GLY A 31 -1.39 2.34 16.27
N GLY A 32 -0.74 2.93 15.26
CA GLY A 32 -1.13 4.20 14.65
C GLY A 32 -2.24 4.10 13.58
N TRP A 33 -2.79 2.90 13.36
CA TRP A 33 -3.83 2.70 12.36
C TRP A 33 -5.21 3.14 12.85
N GLN A 34 -5.93 3.89 12.02
CA GLN A 34 -7.24 4.46 12.34
C GLN A 34 -8.27 3.97 11.33
N SER A 35 -9.23 3.16 11.80
CA SER A 35 -10.34 2.68 10.98
C SER A 35 -11.18 3.85 10.49
N ALA A 36 -11.50 3.87 9.19
CA ALA A 36 -12.37 4.86 8.59
C ALA A 36 -13.68 4.26 8.05
N SER A 37 -13.63 3.03 7.54
CA SER A 37 -14.80 2.28 7.08
C SER A 37 -14.51 0.77 7.05
N GLY A 38 -15.54 -0.05 7.30
CA GLY A 38 -15.44 -1.49 7.47
C GLY A 38 -15.07 -1.91 8.91
N ASN A 39 -14.99 -3.22 9.12
CA ASN A 39 -14.63 -3.81 10.41
C ASN A 39 -13.14 -4.16 10.46
N TRP A 40 -12.32 -3.24 10.95
CA TRP A 40 -10.88 -3.43 11.10
C TRP A 40 -10.49 -3.75 12.55
N ARG A 41 -9.71 -4.82 12.74
CA ARG A 41 -9.15 -5.18 14.05
C ARG A 41 -7.95 -6.10 13.91
N VAL A 42 -7.11 -6.12 14.94
CA VAL A 42 -6.04 -7.12 15.03
C VAL A 42 -6.62 -8.46 15.48
N ARG A 43 -6.28 -9.54 14.78
CA ARG A 43 -6.57 -10.93 15.14
C ARG A 43 -5.37 -11.80 14.78
N ASP A 44 -4.91 -12.62 15.73
CA ASP A 44 -3.81 -13.58 15.53
C ASP A 44 -2.55 -12.95 14.93
N GLY A 45 -2.17 -11.77 15.44
CA GLY A 45 -0.98 -11.02 14.98
C GLY A 45 -1.13 -10.31 13.64
N ARG A 46 -2.33 -10.23 13.05
CA ARG A 46 -2.57 -9.61 11.74
C ARG A 46 -3.64 -8.53 11.83
N LEU A 47 -3.51 -7.47 11.03
CA LEU A 47 -4.56 -6.48 10.85
C LEU A 47 -5.60 -6.99 9.86
N CYS A 48 -6.80 -7.32 10.34
CA CYS A 48 -7.85 -7.93 9.55
C CYS A 48 -8.95 -6.91 9.22
N GLN A 49 -9.33 -6.84 7.95
CA GLN A 49 -10.65 -6.36 7.54
C GLN A 49 -11.58 -7.56 7.55
N LEU A 50 -12.71 -7.49 8.27
CA LEU A 50 -13.62 -8.63 8.49
C LEU A 50 -15.04 -8.42 7.94
N ASP A 51 -15.29 -7.32 7.23
CA ASP A 51 -16.59 -7.03 6.63
C ASP A 51 -16.57 -7.40 5.15
N THR A 52 -17.08 -8.60 4.83
CA THR A 52 -17.14 -9.12 3.46
C THR A 52 -18.17 -8.40 2.57
N LYS A 53 -18.97 -7.48 3.10
CA LYS A 53 -19.99 -6.73 2.35
C LYS A 53 -19.61 -5.26 2.15
N GLU A 54 -18.64 -4.76 2.90
CA GLU A 54 -18.15 -3.40 2.75
C GLU A 54 -17.41 -3.22 1.43
N ARG A 55 -17.94 -2.37 0.55
CA ARG A 55 -17.42 -2.14 -0.80
C ARG A 55 -16.28 -1.12 -0.86
N ILE A 56 -16.05 -0.38 0.21
CA ILE A 56 -15.03 0.67 0.29
C ILE A 56 -14.44 0.74 1.68
N ALA A 57 -13.98 -0.41 2.18
CA ALA A 57 -13.32 -0.50 3.48
C ALA A 57 -11.99 0.23 3.40
N LYS A 58 -11.65 0.95 4.47
CA LYS A 58 -10.44 1.75 4.51
C LYS A 58 -9.96 1.92 5.95
N ILE A 59 -8.65 1.80 6.11
CA ILE A 59 -7.95 2.13 7.35
C ILE A 59 -6.73 2.98 7.03
N ASN A 60 -6.55 4.08 7.77
CA ASN A 60 -5.53 5.07 7.50
C ASN A 60 -4.37 4.94 8.49
N LEU A 61 -3.15 5.23 8.02
CA LEU A 61 -1.96 5.36 8.84
C LEU A 61 -1.24 6.66 8.48
N ARG A 62 -0.91 7.47 9.49
CA ARG A 62 -0.07 8.67 9.29
C ARG A 62 1.39 8.27 9.18
N VAL A 63 1.95 8.43 7.98
CA VAL A 63 3.36 8.18 7.67
C VAL A 63 3.81 9.16 6.57
N PRO A 64 4.63 10.16 6.92
CA PRO A 64 5.18 11.08 5.93
C PRO A 64 6.02 10.36 4.87
N GLN A 65 5.78 10.70 3.60
CA GLN A 65 6.39 10.11 2.42
C GLN A 65 6.97 11.21 1.55
N SER A 66 8.22 11.04 1.12
CA SER A 66 8.91 11.94 0.20
C SER A 66 10.07 11.21 -0.47
N GLY A 67 10.48 11.66 -1.65
CA GLY A 67 11.57 11.00 -2.39
C GLY A 67 11.18 9.58 -2.81
N THR A 68 12.13 8.66 -2.82
CA THR A 68 11.86 7.26 -3.15
C THR A 68 11.39 6.52 -1.90
N VAL A 69 10.26 5.83 -1.98
CA VAL A 69 9.66 5.12 -0.84
C VAL A 69 9.38 3.67 -1.20
N GLN A 70 9.76 2.76 -0.31
CA GLN A 70 9.43 1.34 -0.36
C GLN A 70 8.29 1.02 0.61
N TYR A 71 7.31 0.26 0.12
CA TYR A 71 6.19 -0.29 0.88
C TYR A 71 6.30 -1.82 0.84
N GLU A 72 6.24 -2.45 2.00
CA GLU A 72 6.26 -3.90 2.15
C GLU A 72 5.11 -4.33 3.07
N PHE A 73 4.42 -5.41 2.73
CA PHE A 73 3.42 -6.04 3.60
C PHE A 73 3.03 -7.42 3.09
N ASN A 74 2.62 -8.29 3.99
CA ASN A 74 2.06 -9.60 3.69
C ASN A 74 0.53 -9.53 3.68
N VAL A 75 -0.12 -9.94 2.59
CA VAL A 75 -1.59 -10.04 2.50
C VAL A 75 -2.04 -11.49 2.45
N ARG A 76 -3.15 -11.80 3.12
CA ARG A 76 -3.80 -13.12 3.10
C ARG A 76 -5.30 -12.95 2.94
N TYR A 77 -5.92 -13.80 2.13
CA TYR A 77 -7.37 -13.89 2.06
C TYR A 77 -7.95 -14.50 3.34
N GLU A 78 -9.10 -14.00 3.78
CA GLU A 78 -9.79 -14.50 4.97
C GLU A 78 -11.21 -15.01 4.66
N ALA A 79 -12.00 -14.26 3.88
CA ALA A 79 -13.38 -14.63 3.52
C ALA A 79 -13.97 -13.72 2.40
N GLY A 80 -15.11 -14.13 1.84
CA GLY A 80 -15.87 -13.37 0.83
C GLY A 80 -15.41 -13.60 -0.61
N GLY A 81 -16.00 -12.89 -1.57
CA GLY A 81 -15.59 -12.85 -2.97
C GLY A 81 -15.90 -14.08 -3.84
N PHE A 82 -15.96 -15.29 -3.27
CA PHE A 82 -16.27 -16.49 -4.05
C PHE A 82 -17.76 -16.56 -4.43
N GLU A 83 -18.64 -16.13 -3.53
CA GLU A 83 -20.10 -16.21 -3.70
C GLU A 83 -20.64 -15.10 -4.61
N ASP A 84 -20.15 -13.87 -4.45
CA ASP A 84 -20.59 -12.69 -5.20
C ASP A 84 -19.66 -12.33 -6.38
N ARG A 85 -18.57 -13.09 -6.56
CA ARG A 85 -17.62 -12.97 -7.68
C ARG A 85 -17.03 -11.56 -7.79
N MET A 86 -16.79 -10.94 -6.63
CA MET A 86 -16.26 -9.59 -6.51
C MET A 86 -15.37 -9.50 -5.28
N GLY A 87 -14.17 -8.95 -5.43
CA GLY A 87 -13.28 -8.75 -4.30
C GLY A 87 -12.00 -8.07 -4.69
N GLY A 88 -11.42 -7.32 -3.78
CA GLY A 88 -10.21 -6.57 -4.09
C GLY A 88 -9.62 -5.92 -2.86
N PHE A 89 -8.34 -5.58 -3.00
CA PHE A 89 -7.55 -4.97 -1.95
C PHE A 89 -6.40 -4.16 -2.54
N GLY A 90 -5.83 -3.30 -1.72
CA GLY A 90 -4.68 -2.50 -2.14
C GLY A 90 -4.34 -1.39 -1.18
N ILE A 91 -3.49 -0.47 -1.65
CA ILE A 91 -2.86 0.56 -0.83
C ILE A 91 -2.93 1.93 -1.50
N HIS A 92 -3.40 2.94 -0.78
CA HIS A 92 -3.12 4.32 -1.10
C HIS A 92 -1.73 4.72 -0.63
N ILE A 93 -0.98 5.36 -1.52
CA ILE A 93 0.36 5.87 -1.28
C ILE A 93 0.42 7.37 -1.55
N PHE A 94 1.36 8.05 -0.91
CA PHE A 94 1.59 9.48 -1.00
C PHE A 94 0.34 10.35 -0.76
N ALA A 95 -0.60 9.88 0.06
CA ALA A 95 -1.79 10.66 0.34
C ALA A 95 -1.47 11.89 1.19
N ASP A 96 -1.75 13.09 0.68
CA ASP A 96 -1.53 14.34 1.39
C ASP A 96 -2.44 14.51 2.62
N SER A 97 -3.61 13.89 2.59
CA SER A 97 -4.66 13.98 3.61
C SER A 97 -5.49 12.69 3.68
N ALA A 98 -6.08 12.42 4.85
CA ALA A 98 -6.91 11.25 5.09
C ALA A 98 -8.31 11.66 5.58
N HIS A 99 -9.36 11.12 4.94
CA HIS A 99 -10.73 11.30 5.42
C HIS A 99 -11.05 10.27 6.51
N PRO A 100 -11.61 10.67 7.67
CA PRO A 100 -11.85 9.77 8.80
C PRO A 100 -13.04 8.83 8.60
N GLY A 101 -13.89 9.09 7.62
CA GLY A 101 -15.02 8.22 7.25
C GLY A 101 -14.87 7.56 5.89
N ARG A 102 -15.95 6.89 5.48
CA ARG A 102 -16.14 6.29 4.16
C ARG A 102 -15.87 7.32 3.05
N SER A 103 -14.97 6.99 2.13
CA SER A 103 -14.60 7.88 1.03
C SER A 103 -14.04 7.06 -0.14
N TRP A 104 -14.34 7.46 -1.38
CA TRP A 104 -13.79 6.77 -2.55
C TRP A 104 -12.29 7.04 -2.65
N GLY A 105 -11.88 8.31 -2.63
CA GLY A 105 -10.48 8.74 -2.65
C GLY A 105 -9.86 9.02 -1.29
N MET A 106 -8.61 9.49 -1.33
CA MET A 106 -7.79 9.81 -0.18
C MET A 106 -6.85 10.97 -0.52
N GLY A 107 -7.39 12.20 -0.47
CA GLY A 107 -6.64 13.40 -0.81
C GLY A 107 -6.11 13.34 -2.25
N ARG A 108 -4.97 13.99 -2.49
CA ARG A 108 -4.15 13.71 -3.67
C ARG A 108 -3.26 12.51 -3.37
N SER A 109 -3.46 11.43 -4.10
CA SER A 109 -2.76 10.16 -3.88
C SER A 109 -2.87 9.24 -5.08
N TYR A 110 -2.22 8.09 -4.99
CA TYR A 110 -2.43 6.97 -5.90
C TYR A 110 -2.86 5.74 -5.12
N LEU A 111 -3.80 4.97 -5.68
CA LEU A 111 -4.19 3.66 -5.16
C LEU A 111 -3.68 2.59 -6.13
N LEU A 112 -2.84 1.70 -5.61
CA LEU A 112 -2.44 0.47 -6.30
C LEU A 112 -3.37 -0.64 -5.85
N TRP A 113 -4.03 -1.29 -6.80
CA TRP A 113 -5.25 -2.04 -6.54
C TRP A 113 -5.24 -3.38 -7.28
N ILE A 114 -5.55 -4.45 -6.55
CA ILE A 114 -5.87 -5.76 -7.12
C ILE A 114 -7.39 -5.92 -7.01
N ASN A 115 -8.05 -6.11 -8.15
CA ASN A 115 -9.50 -6.22 -8.22
C ASN A 115 -9.91 -7.48 -8.97
N TYR A 116 -10.90 -8.18 -8.46
CA TYR A 116 -11.72 -9.11 -9.21
C TYR A 116 -13.16 -8.59 -9.19
N ASP A 117 -13.77 -8.43 -10.35
CA ASP A 117 -15.19 -8.16 -10.47
C ASP A 117 -15.70 -8.75 -11.78
N GLU A 118 -16.47 -9.83 -11.70
CA GLU A 118 -17.03 -10.50 -12.89
C GLU A 118 -18.02 -9.61 -13.65
N LYS A 119 -18.67 -8.66 -12.97
CA LYS A 119 -19.73 -7.80 -13.51
C LYS A 119 -19.46 -6.33 -13.16
N ALA A 120 -18.24 -5.89 -13.44
CA ALA A 120 -17.78 -4.55 -13.09
C ALA A 120 -18.73 -3.44 -13.55
N THR A 121 -19.22 -2.65 -12.59
CA THR A 121 -19.96 -1.41 -12.86
C THR A 121 -19.05 -0.21 -13.06
N TYR A 122 -17.76 -0.36 -12.73
CA TYR A 122 -16.73 0.66 -12.89
C TYR A 122 -15.40 -0.02 -13.27
N GLY A 123 -14.69 0.53 -14.25
CA GLY A 123 -13.54 -0.13 -14.86
C GLY A 123 -13.95 -1.31 -15.75
N LYS A 124 -13.00 -2.23 -16.00
CA LYS A 124 -13.24 -3.43 -16.82
C LYS A 124 -13.47 -4.67 -15.94
N PRO A 125 -14.26 -5.67 -16.39
CA PRO A 125 -14.48 -6.89 -15.64
C PRO A 125 -13.23 -7.79 -15.60
N GLY A 126 -13.27 -8.77 -14.71
CA GLY A 126 -12.25 -9.82 -14.54
C GLY A 126 -11.27 -9.55 -13.39
N PHE A 127 -10.19 -10.33 -13.35
CA PHE A 127 -9.11 -10.17 -12.38
C PHE A 127 -8.06 -9.20 -12.93
N ARG A 128 -7.74 -8.13 -12.20
CA ARG A 128 -7.02 -6.98 -12.72
C ARG A 128 -6.08 -6.36 -11.69
N ALA A 129 -4.91 -5.96 -12.15
CA ALA A 129 -4.06 -4.99 -11.47
C ALA A 129 -4.40 -3.60 -12.03
N GLN A 130 -4.74 -2.68 -11.14
CA GLN A 130 -5.21 -1.34 -11.50
C GLN A 130 -4.46 -0.29 -10.71
N VAL A 131 -4.24 0.86 -11.33
CA VAL A 131 -3.78 2.06 -10.62
C VAL A 131 -4.82 3.14 -10.78
N TYR A 132 -5.22 3.73 -9.67
CA TYR A 132 -6.12 4.86 -9.65
C TYR A 132 -5.37 6.11 -9.19
N ARG A 133 -5.71 7.25 -9.79
CA ARG A 133 -5.34 8.56 -9.28
C ARG A 133 -6.47 9.12 -8.44
N SER A 134 -6.14 9.55 -7.23
CA SER A 134 -7.04 10.28 -6.35
C SER A 134 -6.78 11.77 -6.47
N HIS A 135 -7.82 12.54 -6.76
CA HIS A 135 -7.76 14.00 -6.81
C HIS A 135 -8.26 14.65 -5.51
N SER A 136 -9.13 13.95 -4.79
CA SER A 136 -9.71 14.38 -3.51
C SER A 136 -10.21 13.16 -2.73
N HIS A 137 -10.89 13.37 -1.60
CA HIS A 137 -11.55 12.28 -0.86
C HIS A 137 -12.71 11.62 -1.60
N SER A 138 -13.28 12.28 -2.62
CA SER A 138 -14.47 11.80 -3.34
C SER A 138 -14.24 11.55 -4.83
N LYS A 139 -13.14 12.07 -5.40
CA LYS A 139 -12.85 11.96 -6.84
C LYS A 139 -11.60 11.10 -7.07
N MET A 140 -11.79 10.01 -7.81
CA MET A 140 -10.71 9.20 -8.35
C MET A 140 -11.00 8.80 -9.78
N GLU A 141 -9.96 8.40 -10.50
CA GLU A 141 -10.06 7.83 -11.83
C GLU A 141 -9.07 6.67 -12.00
N ILE A 142 -9.43 5.67 -12.78
CA ILE A 142 -8.50 4.63 -13.23
C ILE A 142 -7.56 5.26 -14.26
N ILE A 143 -6.27 4.96 -14.13
CA ILE A 143 -5.29 5.27 -15.16
C ILE A 143 -5.36 4.14 -16.18
N GLU A 144 -6.12 4.32 -17.27
CA GLU A 144 -6.49 3.24 -18.21
C GLU A 144 -5.30 2.43 -18.74
N ARG A 145 -4.14 3.07 -18.98
CA ARG A 145 -2.92 2.37 -19.43
C ARG A 145 -2.27 1.49 -18.37
N LEU A 146 -2.70 1.61 -17.11
CA LEU A 146 -2.25 0.84 -15.94
C LEU A 146 -3.38 -0.05 -15.39
N ASP A 147 -4.35 -0.38 -16.24
CA ASP A 147 -5.43 -1.32 -15.96
C ASP A 147 -5.17 -2.62 -16.73
N VAL A 148 -4.50 -3.57 -16.08
CA VAL A 148 -3.95 -4.79 -16.71
C VAL A 148 -4.70 -6.02 -16.22
N GLY A 149 -5.13 -6.87 -17.16
CA GLY A 149 -5.75 -8.16 -16.84
C GLY A 149 -4.72 -9.13 -16.27
N LEU A 150 -5.14 -9.89 -15.26
CA LEU A 150 -4.35 -10.92 -14.59
C LEU A 150 -4.96 -12.30 -14.86
N PRO A 151 -4.16 -13.38 -14.80
CA PRO A 151 -4.66 -14.73 -15.01
C PRO A 151 -5.65 -15.12 -13.90
N THR A 152 -6.91 -15.36 -14.24
CA THR A 152 -7.95 -15.77 -13.27
C THR A 152 -7.74 -17.18 -12.74
N SER A 153 -6.91 -18.00 -13.40
CA SER A 153 -6.57 -19.36 -12.98
C SER A 153 -5.89 -19.42 -11.61
N VAL A 154 -5.38 -18.30 -11.09
CA VAL A 154 -4.80 -18.23 -9.74
C VAL A 154 -5.84 -18.01 -8.65
N LEU A 155 -7.08 -17.64 -9.00
CA LEU A 155 -8.17 -17.37 -8.05
C LEU A 155 -8.90 -18.66 -7.67
N THR A 156 -8.21 -19.57 -7.01
CA THR A 156 -8.76 -20.86 -6.56
C THR A 156 -8.87 -20.92 -5.03
N ARG A 157 -9.65 -21.88 -4.51
CA ARG A 157 -9.77 -22.07 -3.05
C ARG A 157 -8.46 -22.60 -2.45
N GLU A 158 -7.69 -23.36 -3.22
CA GLU A 158 -6.38 -23.88 -2.84
C GLU A 158 -5.38 -22.72 -2.66
N ASN A 159 -5.45 -21.69 -3.51
CA ASN A 159 -4.60 -20.51 -3.39
C ASN A 159 -5.08 -19.51 -2.33
N ALA A 160 -6.31 -19.65 -1.80
CA ALA A 160 -6.89 -18.71 -0.86
C ALA A 160 -6.16 -18.68 0.50
N SER A 161 -5.46 -19.75 0.88
CA SER A 161 -4.65 -19.78 2.11
C SER A 161 -3.25 -19.18 1.94
N VAL A 162 -2.83 -18.85 0.72
CA VAL A 162 -1.48 -18.37 0.44
C VAL A 162 -1.30 -16.96 1.00
N ILE A 163 -0.17 -16.74 1.68
CA ILE A 163 0.29 -15.41 2.06
C ILE A 163 1.09 -14.84 0.90
N VAL A 164 0.69 -13.68 0.41
CA VAL A 164 1.36 -13.00 -0.71
C VAL A 164 2.17 -11.82 -0.17
N PRO A 165 3.51 -11.83 -0.30
CA PRO A 165 4.34 -10.68 0.05
C PRO A 165 4.23 -9.62 -1.05
N ALA A 166 3.79 -8.41 -0.68
CA ALA A 166 3.83 -7.25 -1.56
C ALA A 166 5.07 -6.42 -1.27
N LYS A 167 5.83 -6.08 -2.33
CA LYS A 167 6.91 -5.11 -2.27
C LYS A 167 6.81 -4.12 -3.42
N ILE A 168 6.69 -2.85 -3.08
CA ILE A 168 6.45 -1.75 -4.01
C ILE A 168 7.46 -0.66 -3.73
N VAL A 169 8.15 -0.16 -4.76
CA VAL A 169 9.02 1.03 -4.65
C VAL A 169 8.48 2.11 -5.57
N VAL A 170 8.29 3.32 -5.04
CA VAL A 170 7.76 4.45 -5.78
C VAL A 170 8.66 5.67 -5.59
N ASN A 171 9.12 6.25 -6.70
CA ASN A 171 9.83 7.51 -6.69
C ASN A 171 8.82 8.67 -6.70
N GLY A 172 8.72 9.38 -5.58
CA GLY A 172 7.78 10.48 -5.42
C GLY A 172 8.06 11.69 -6.32
N ASN A 173 9.29 11.83 -6.82
CA ASN A 173 9.69 12.95 -7.67
C ASN A 173 9.47 12.69 -9.16
N THR A 174 9.49 11.43 -9.60
CA THR A 174 9.37 11.06 -11.02
C THR A 174 8.09 10.30 -11.35
N GLY A 175 7.46 9.68 -10.36
CA GLY A 175 6.34 8.75 -10.56
C GLY A 175 6.77 7.36 -11.03
N GLU A 176 8.06 7.03 -11.03
CA GLU A 176 8.54 5.67 -11.32
C GLU A 176 8.04 4.71 -10.24
N VAL A 177 7.47 3.58 -10.67
CA VAL A 177 6.99 2.50 -9.80
C VAL A 177 7.67 1.19 -10.19
N LYS A 178 8.08 0.44 -9.16
CA LYS A 178 8.56 -0.94 -9.24
C LYS A 178 7.70 -1.81 -8.34
N VAL A 179 7.09 -2.84 -8.89
CA VAL A 179 6.38 -3.88 -8.13
C VAL A 179 7.15 -5.18 -8.32
N TYR A 180 7.60 -5.77 -7.22
CA TYR A 180 8.34 -7.02 -7.24
C TYR A 180 7.35 -8.17 -7.34
N ASP A 181 7.66 -9.16 -8.17
CA ASP A 181 6.83 -10.36 -8.27
C ASP A 181 6.95 -11.16 -6.95
N PRO A 182 5.82 -11.59 -6.36
CA PRO A 182 5.84 -12.31 -5.10
C PRO A 182 6.34 -13.75 -5.21
N VAL A 183 6.40 -14.31 -6.42
CA VAL A 183 6.84 -15.69 -6.72
C VAL A 183 8.26 -15.71 -7.27
N ASP A 184 8.60 -14.77 -8.16
CA ASP A 184 9.93 -14.62 -8.74
C ASP A 184 10.62 -13.34 -8.22
N PRO A 185 11.51 -13.42 -7.22
CA PRO A 185 12.16 -12.24 -6.67
C PRO A 185 13.12 -11.54 -7.65
N THR A 186 13.42 -12.15 -8.81
CA THR A 186 14.23 -11.55 -9.87
C THR A 186 13.40 -10.73 -10.84
N TRP A 187 12.07 -10.94 -10.86
CA TRP A 187 11.16 -10.22 -11.73
C TRP A 187 10.58 -8.97 -11.07
N VAL A 188 10.57 -7.87 -11.83
CA VAL A 188 10.07 -6.56 -11.39
C VAL A 188 9.25 -5.92 -12.50
N TYR A 189 7.98 -5.66 -12.21
CA TYR A 189 7.11 -4.86 -13.05
C TYR A 189 7.46 -3.38 -12.87
N LYS A 190 7.78 -2.69 -13.97
CA LYS A 190 8.15 -1.28 -13.97
C LYS A 190 7.17 -0.48 -14.81
N PHE A 191 6.70 0.63 -14.26
CA PHE A 191 5.84 1.57 -14.98
C PHE A 191 5.95 2.96 -14.36
N ASN A 192 5.44 3.97 -15.06
CA ASN A 192 5.33 5.32 -14.53
C ASN A 192 3.86 5.65 -14.24
N LEU A 193 3.62 6.36 -13.15
CA LEU A 193 2.34 7.04 -12.89
C LEU A 193 2.09 8.14 -13.93
N ASP A 194 0.88 8.68 -14.00
CA ASP A 194 0.52 9.80 -14.90
C ASP A 194 0.99 11.18 -14.38
N GLY A 195 1.73 11.18 -13.27
CA GLY A 195 2.36 12.33 -12.67
C GLY A 195 3.19 11.91 -11.45
N ALA A 196 4.13 12.76 -11.06
CA ALA A 196 4.86 12.56 -9.82
C ALA A 196 3.93 12.79 -8.62
N PRO A 197 3.84 11.87 -7.64
CA PRO A 197 2.95 12.05 -6.50
C PRO A 197 3.46 13.12 -5.52
N GLY A 198 4.75 13.49 -5.58
CA GLY A 198 5.37 14.50 -4.74
C GLY A 198 5.57 14.01 -3.31
N ARG A 199 4.85 14.63 -2.37
CA ARG A 199 4.92 14.33 -0.94
C ARG A 199 3.54 13.91 -0.42
N GLY A 200 3.54 12.98 0.52
CA GLY A 200 2.34 12.53 1.22
C GLY A 200 2.55 12.49 2.72
N ASN A 201 1.44 12.41 3.47
CA ASN A 201 1.41 12.32 4.92
C ASN A 201 0.80 11.01 5.42
N TYR A 202 0.13 10.26 4.54
CA TYR A 202 -0.65 9.09 4.91
C TYR A 202 -0.52 7.96 3.88
N VAL A 203 -0.69 6.75 4.38
CA VAL A 203 -1.04 5.56 3.58
C VAL A 203 -2.41 5.05 4.05
N ALA A 204 -3.09 4.30 3.21
CA ALA A 204 -4.27 3.54 3.65
C ALA A 204 -4.33 2.18 3.00
N LEU A 205 -4.74 1.17 3.77
CA LEU A 205 -5.12 -0.13 3.23
C LEU A 205 -6.60 -0.13 2.93
N ARG A 206 -6.97 -0.79 1.83
CA ARG A 206 -8.34 -0.82 1.33
C ARG A 206 -8.77 -2.21 0.94
N THR A 207 -10.06 -2.47 1.05
CA THR A 207 -10.72 -3.67 0.54
C THR A 207 -12.10 -3.32 -0.03
N ASN A 208 -12.60 -4.13 -0.96
CA ASN A 208 -13.99 -4.10 -1.41
C ASN A 208 -14.55 -5.54 -1.41
N SER A 209 -15.69 -5.75 -0.77
CA SER A 209 -16.45 -7.01 -0.79
C SER A 209 -15.60 -8.24 -0.45
N LEU A 210 -14.55 -8.05 0.35
CA LEU A 210 -13.52 -9.04 0.61
C LEU A 210 -12.94 -8.81 2.00
N SER A 211 -12.81 -9.91 2.74
CA SER A 211 -12.06 -9.96 3.99
C SER A 211 -10.64 -10.43 3.71
N VAL A 212 -9.67 -9.62 4.10
CA VAL A 212 -8.24 -9.90 3.99
C VAL A 212 -7.54 -9.48 5.27
N SER A 213 -6.36 -10.04 5.52
CA SER A 213 -5.51 -9.67 6.64
C SER A 213 -4.11 -9.27 6.17
N PHE A 214 -3.55 -8.28 6.85
CA PHE A 214 -2.25 -7.70 6.57
C PHE A 214 -1.28 -7.92 7.72
N ASP A 215 0.00 -8.10 7.41
CA ASP A 215 1.08 -8.24 8.39
C ASP A 215 2.42 -7.73 7.85
N ASP A 216 3.42 -7.63 8.70
CA ASP A 216 4.77 -7.16 8.40
C ASP A 216 4.78 -5.85 7.60
N PHE A 217 3.86 -4.94 7.94
CA PHE A 217 3.69 -3.70 7.20
C PHE A 217 4.86 -2.77 7.46
N LYS A 218 5.57 -2.37 6.42
CA LYS A 218 6.74 -1.50 6.49
C LYS A 218 6.72 -0.43 5.41
N VAL A 219 7.05 0.79 5.80
CA VAL A 219 7.30 1.92 4.89
C VAL A 219 8.71 2.42 5.13
N THR A 220 9.53 2.47 4.09
CA THR A 220 10.94 2.88 4.16
C THR A 220 11.22 3.99 3.17
N GLN A 221 11.74 5.12 3.63
CA GLN A 221 12.29 6.15 2.74
C GLN A 221 13.68 5.70 2.28
N LEU A 222 13.79 5.42 0.97
CA LEU A 222 15.04 5.09 0.30
C LEU A 222 15.79 6.38 -0.03
N ARG A 223 17.12 6.35 0.12
CA ARG A 223 17.98 7.49 -0.19
C ARG A 223 18.42 7.49 -1.64
#